data_AF-A0A1Y4CWZ0-F1
#
_entry.id   AF-A0A1Y4CWZ0-F1
#
_cell.length_a   1.000
_cell.length_b   1.000
_cell.length_c   1.000
_cell.angle_alpha   90.00
_cell.angle_beta   90.00
_cell.angle_gamma   90.00
#
_symmetry.space_group_name_H-M   'P 1'
#
loop_
_entity.id
_entity.type
_entity.pdbx_description
1 polymer ?
#
loop_
_entity_poly.entity_id
_entity_poly.type
_entity_poly.pdbx_seq_one_letter_code
_entity_poly.pdbx_strand_id
1 'polypeptide(L)'
;METSDVAEYAHKLRLAIEERGAAALERDDWAVRFRELGFEMDCGHSYEELYGLALYDARGLRRELAHIDDVQTLGNAVFSQCRYITHWSMGPCERELDWLEIALGRLEELARAV
;
A
#
# COMPACT_ATOMS: atom_id res chain seq x y z
N MET A 1 12.74 4.46 -10.76
CA MET A 1 12.10 3.40 -9.96
C MET A 1 12.37 2.09 -10.67
N GLU A 2 13.07 1.17 -10.03
CA GLU A 2 13.28 -0.19 -10.54
C GLU A 2 12.05 -1.03 -10.19
N THR A 3 11.26 -1.43 -11.20
CA THR A 3 9.94 -2.07 -10.99
C THR A 3 10.06 -3.48 -10.40
N SER A 4 11.17 -4.19 -10.64
CA SER A 4 11.43 -5.48 -10.00
C SER A 4 11.58 -5.37 -8.48
N ASP A 5 12.27 -4.35 -7.98
CA ASP A 5 12.46 -4.10 -6.54
C ASP A 5 11.13 -3.72 -5.87
N VAL A 6 10.28 -2.94 -6.57
CA VAL A 6 8.91 -2.66 -6.12
C VAL A 6 8.10 -3.93 -5.97
N ALA A 7 8.13 -4.82 -6.97
CA ALA A 7 7.39 -6.07 -6.93
C ALA A 7 7.85 -6.99 -5.79
N GLU A 8 9.16 -7.16 -5.61
CA GLU A 8 9.74 -7.96 -4.54
C GLU A 8 9.38 -7.41 -3.16
N TYR A 9 9.48 -6.08 -2.99
CA TYR A 9 9.16 -5.44 -1.72
C TYR A 9 7.67 -5.50 -1.40
N ALA A 10 6.80 -5.24 -2.38
CA ALA A 10 5.35 -5.33 -2.22
C ALA A 10 4.92 -6.76 -1.81
N HIS A 11 5.48 -7.78 -2.47
CA HIS A 11 5.27 -9.17 -2.13
C HIS A 11 5.67 -9.47 -0.68
N LYS A 12 6.91 -9.10 -0.30
CA LYS A 12 7.47 -9.35 1.03
C LYS A 12 6.62 -8.69 2.13
N LEU A 13 6.24 -7.42 1.93
CA LEU A 13 5.45 -6.69 2.91
C LEU A 13 4.05 -7.28 3.04
N ARG A 14 3.42 -7.68 1.93
CA ARG A 14 2.12 -8.35 1.94
C ARG A 14 2.14 -9.63 2.77
N LEU A 15 3.09 -10.54 2.51
CA LEU A 15 3.22 -11.78 3.28
C LEU A 15 3.44 -11.51 4.78
N ALA A 16 4.25 -10.50 5.10
CA ALA A 16 4.48 -10.11 6.49
C ALA A 16 3.20 -9.63 7.19
N ILE A 17 2.34 -8.88 6.49
CA ILE A 17 1.05 -8.40 6.99
C ILE A 17 0.06 -9.57 7.10
N GLU A 18 -0.03 -10.44 6.09
CA GLU A 18 -0.90 -11.64 6.15
C GLU A 18 -0.55 -12.53 7.35
N GLU A 19 0.74 -12.66 7.69
CA GLU A 19 1.20 -13.50 8.81
C GLU A 19 1.04 -12.80 10.18
N ARG A 20 1.30 -11.49 10.28
CA ARG A 20 1.50 -10.80 11.56
C ARG A 20 0.58 -9.59 11.78
N GLY A 21 -0.27 -9.25 10.81
CA GLY A 21 -1.11 -8.05 10.80
C GLY A 21 -0.29 -6.77 11.00
N ALA A 22 -0.80 -5.86 11.83
CA ALA A 22 -0.13 -4.59 12.13
C ALA A 22 1.27 -4.73 12.74
N ALA A 23 1.58 -5.86 13.38
CA ALA A 23 2.92 -6.11 13.93
C ALA A 23 4.01 -6.14 12.85
N ALA A 24 3.64 -6.39 11.58
CA ALA A 24 4.54 -6.26 10.44
C ALA A 24 5.09 -4.83 10.25
N LEU A 25 4.38 -3.82 10.77
CA LEU A 25 4.68 -2.39 10.58
C LEU A 25 5.30 -1.74 11.83
N GLU A 26 5.57 -2.50 12.90
CA GLU A 26 6.15 -1.97 14.15
C GLU A 26 7.55 -1.38 13.98
N ARG A 27 8.33 -1.92 13.03
CA ARG A 27 9.63 -1.36 12.64
C ARG A 27 9.40 -0.26 11.61
N ASP A 28 10.18 0.81 11.61
CA ASP A 28 10.02 1.96 10.72
C ASP A 28 10.87 1.90 9.44
N ASP A 29 11.62 0.81 9.23
CA ASP A 29 12.47 0.61 8.07
C ASP A 29 11.67 0.57 6.76
N TRP A 30 10.38 0.22 6.80
CA TRP A 30 9.50 0.32 5.65
C TRP A 30 9.42 1.75 5.10
N ALA A 31 9.43 2.77 5.96
CA ALA A 31 9.30 4.16 5.51
C ALA A 31 10.54 4.61 4.73
N VAL A 32 11.72 4.12 5.11
CA VAL A 32 12.95 4.33 4.35
C VAL A 32 12.86 3.60 3.02
N ARG A 33 12.43 2.33 3.02
CA ARG A 33 12.27 1.54 1.80
C ARG A 33 11.31 2.15 0.79
N PHE A 34 10.13 2.64 1.22
CA PHE A 34 9.20 3.32 0.31
C PHE A 34 9.84 4.54 -0.37
N ARG A 35 10.62 5.34 0.37
CA ARG A 35 11.32 6.50 -0.20
C ARG A 35 12.44 6.09 -1.17
N GLU A 36 13.19 5.04 -0.86
CA GLU A 36 14.25 4.52 -1.75
C GLU A 36 13.66 4.00 -3.07
N LEU A 37 12.48 3.39 -3.02
CA LEU A 37 11.73 2.95 -4.20
C LEU A 37 11.13 4.14 -5.00
N GLY A 38 11.13 5.35 -4.44
CA GLY A 38 10.65 6.58 -5.08
C GLY A 38 9.19 6.92 -4.77
N PHE A 39 8.58 6.31 -3.76
CA PHE A 39 7.23 6.64 -3.34
C PHE A 39 7.19 7.83 -2.39
N GLU A 40 6.11 8.60 -2.48
CA GLU A 40 5.86 9.79 -1.69
C GLU A 40 4.69 9.57 -0.73
N MET A 41 4.80 10.17 0.45
CA MET A 41 3.73 10.17 1.44
C MET A 41 2.85 11.40 1.19
N ASP A 42 1.82 11.22 0.37
CA ASP A 42 0.89 12.27 -0.06
C ASP A 42 -0.46 12.20 0.67
N CYS A 43 -0.54 11.42 1.75
CA CYS A 43 -1.76 11.18 2.52
C CYS A 43 -2.90 10.57 1.69
N GLY A 44 -2.60 9.91 0.57
CA GLY A 44 -3.59 9.31 -0.33
C GLY A 44 -4.20 10.28 -1.33
N HIS A 45 -3.71 11.51 -1.43
CA HIS A 45 -4.32 12.53 -2.26
C HIS A 45 -4.36 12.13 -3.74
N SER A 46 -3.24 11.66 -4.29
CA SER A 46 -3.20 11.24 -5.69
C SER A 46 -4.10 10.03 -5.97
N TYR A 47 -4.24 9.13 -5.01
CA TYR A 47 -5.09 7.94 -5.13
C TYR A 47 -6.58 8.29 -5.11
N GLU A 48 -6.99 9.14 -4.16
CA GLU A 48 -8.37 9.61 -4.07
C GLU A 48 -8.76 10.46 -5.28
N GLU A 49 -7.87 11.31 -5.77
CA GLU A 49 -8.10 12.13 -6.96
C GLU A 49 -8.24 11.28 -8.23
N LEU A 50 -7.34 10.31 -8.43
CA LEU A 50 -7.32 9.50 -9.65
C LEU A 50 -8.46 8.48 -9.71
N TYR A 51 -8.72 7.79 -8.59
CA TYR A 51 -9.64 6.64 -8.56
C TYR A 51 -10.97 6.93 -7.87
N GLY A 52 -11.09 8.04 -7.12
CA GLY A 52 -12.31 8.34 -6.36
C GLY A 52 -12.57 7.37 -5.21
N LEU A 53 -11.54 6.69 -4.71
CA LEU A 53 -11.62 5.66 -3.66
C LEU A 53 -10.88 6.11 -2.41
N ALA A 54 -11.45 5.87 -1.23
CA ALA A 54 -10.80 6.19 0.04
C ALA A 54 -9.75 5.13 0.44
N LEU A 55 -8.70 5.56 1.14
CA LEU A 55 -7.57 4.73 1.60
C LEU A 55 -7.91 3.56 2.56
N TYR A 56 -9.17 3.40 2.97
CA TYR A 56 -9.63 2.33 3.86
C TYR A 56 -10.79 1.53 3.25
N ASP A 57 -11.24 1.86 2.03
CA ASP A 57 -12.35 1.18 1.37
C ASP A 57 -11.88 -0.08 0.64
N ALA A 58 -11.55 -1.13 1.42
CA ALA A 58 -11.12 -2.41 0.88
C ALA A 58 -12.16 -3.03 -0.08
N ARG A 59 -13.46 -2.74 0.11
CA ARG A 59 -14.53 -3.26 -0.76
C ARG A 59 -14.58 -2.51 -2.09
N GLY A 60 -14.44 -1.18 -2.07
CA GLY A 60 -14.30 -0.36 -3.27
C GLY A 60 -13.06 -0.77 -4.07
N LEU A 61 -11.91 -0.87 -3.40
CA LEU A 61 -10.67 -1.32 -4.04
C LEU A 61 -10.81 -2.69 -4.72
N ARG A 62 -11.41 -3.70 -4.06
CA ARG A 62 -11.63 -5.03 -4.69
C ARG A 62 -12.52 -4.96 -5.93
N ARG A 63 -13.54 -4.09 -5.93
CA ARG A 63 -14.46 -3.95 -7.07
C ARG A 63 -13.77 -3.28 -8.26
N GLU A 64 -12.96 -2.27 -8.00
CA GLU A 64 -12.30 -1.45 -9.02
C GLU A 64 -10.86 -1.91 -9.31
N LEU A 65 -10.43 -3.08 -8.82
CA LEU A 65 -9.03 -3.52 -8.85
C LEU A 65 -8.42 -3.51 -10.25
N ALA A 66 -9.22 -3.86 -11.26
CA ALA A 66 -8.81 -3.86 -12.67
C ALA A 66 -8.54 -2.45 -13.24
N HIS A 67 -9.13 -1.42 -12.62
CA HIS A 67 -8.93 -0.01 -12.98
C HIS A 67 -7.78 0.64 -12.23
N ILE A 68 -7.22 -0.03 -11.22
CA ILE A 68 -6.00 0.42 -10.56
C ILE A 68 -4.81 -0.02 -11.43
N ASP A 69 -4.22 0.92 -12.15
CA ASP A 69 -3.19 0.67 -13.17
C ASP A 69 -1.91 1.50 -12.99
N ASP A 70 -1.95 2.57 -12.19
CA ASP A 70 -0.79 3.40 -11.91
C ASP A 70 0.02 2.93 -10.68
N VAL A 71 1.25 2.48 -10.93
CA VAL A 71 2.19 1.99 -9.91
C VAL A 71 2.57 3.10 -8.92
N GLN A 72 2.80 4.32 -9.39
CA GLN A 72 3.27 5.42 -8.55
C GLN A 72 2.17 5.84 -7.56
N THR A 73 0.96 6.07 -8.06
CA THR A 73 -0.21 6.45 -7.27
C THR A 73 -0.54 5.36 -6.25
N LEU A 74 -0.56 4.09 -6.65
CA LEU A 74 -0.84 2.99 -5.71
C LEU A 74 0.26 2.84 -4.65
N GLY A 75 1.53 2.99 -5.02
CA GLY A 75 2.63 2.95 -4.05
C GLY A 75 2.62 4.11 -3.05
N ASN A 76 2.29 5.33 -3.50
CA ASN A 76 2.08 6.48 -2.61
C ASN A 76 0.94 6.23 -1.61
N ALA A 77 -0.16 5.63 -2.10
CA ALA A 77 -1.32 5.26 -1.29
C ALA A 77 -0.96 4.24 -0.20
N VAL A 78 -0.26 3.16 -0.58
CA VAL A 78 0.25 2.12 0.33
C VAL A 78 1.18 2.73 1.38
N PHE A 79 2.11 3.60 0.99
CA PHE A 79 3.02 4.27 1.92
C PHE A 79 2.25 5.12 2.94
N SER A 80 1.29 5.91 2.46
CA SER A 80 0.42 6.74 3.29
C SER A 80 -0.40 5.91 4.27
N GLN A 81 -0.91 4.76 3.84
CA GLN A 81 -1.69 3.86 4.69
C GLN A 81 -0.84 3.20 5.79
N CYS A 82 0.38 2.75 5.46
CA CYS A 82 1.34 2.27 6.46
C CYS A 82 1.61 3.33 7.55
N ARG A 83 1.74 4.60 7.15
CA ARG A 83 1.91 5.72 8.08
C ARG A 83 0.68 5.92 8.96
N TYR A 84 -0.51 5.89 8.38
CA TYR A 84 -1.76 6.03 9.13
C TYR A 84 -1.86 4.97 10.23
N ILE A 85 -1.67 3.69 9.87
CA ILE A 85 -1.77 2.57 10.81
C ILE A 85 -0.79 2.74 11.98
N THR A 86 0.47 3.09 11.67
CA THR A 86 1.54 3.13 12.68
C THR A 86 1.55 4.37 13.56
N HIS A 87 1.04 5.50 13.07
CA HIS A 87 1.18 6.78 13.77
C HIS A 87 -0.14 7.41 14.21
N TRP A 88 -1.26 7.09 13.54
CA TRP A 88 -2.54 7.78 13.74
C TRP A 88 -3.70 6.86 14.09
N SER A 89 -3.58 5.55 13.88
CA SER A 89 -4.59 4.60 14.35
C SER A 89 -4.56 4.53 15.89
N MET A 90 -5.68 4.89 16.51
CA MET A 90 -5.87 4.83 17.96
C MET A 90 -6.67 3.59 18.40
N GLY A 91 -6.85 2.62 17.51
CA GLY A 91 -7.68 1.43 17.74
C GLY A 91 -7.41 0.29 16.75
N PRO A 92 -8.32 -0.71 16.68
CA PRO A 92 -8.21 -1.81 15.73
C PRO A 92 -8.12 -1.27 14.29
N CYS A 93 -7.20 -1.84 13.50
CA CYS A 93 -6.90 -1.40 12.14
C CYS A 93 -7.18 -2.49 11.09
N GLU A 94 -8.14 -3.38 11.37
CA GLU A 94 -8.47 -4.52 10.49
C GLU A 94 -8.87 -4.07 9.08
N ARG A 95 -9.62 -2.96 8.95
CA ARG A 95 -10.04 -2.45 7.64
C ARG A 95 -8.87 -1.88 6.85
N GLU A 96 -7.97 -1.21 7.54
CA GLU A 96 -6.79 -0.60 6.97
C GLU A 96 -5.80 -1.68 6.52
N LEU A 97 -5.65 -2.77 7.29
CA LEU A 97 -4.86 -3.94 6.92
C LEU A 97 -5.47 -4.69 5.73
N ASP A 98 -6.79 -4.95 5.74
CA ASP A 98 -7.52 -5.55 4.63
C ASP A 98 -7.27 -4.79 3.32
N TRP A 99 -7.38 -3.46 3.37
CA TRP A 99 -7.11 -2.59 2.22
C TRP A 99 -5.64 -2.72 1.77
N LEU A 100 -4.72 -2.71 2.73
CA LEU A 100 -3.28 -2.73 2.47
C LEU A 100 -2.82 -4.03 1.80
N GLU A 101 -3.36 -5.18 2.23
CA GLU A 101 -3.06 -6.47 1.62
C GLU A 101 -3.46 -6.52 0.14
N ILE A 102 -4.67 -6.04 -0.18
CA ILE A 102 -5.16 -5.97 -1.57
C ILE A 102 -4.29 -5.02 -2.40
N ALA A 103 -4.02 -3.84 -1.86
CA ALA A 103 -3.24 -2.81 -2.54
C ALA A 103 -1.81 -3.29 -2.83
N LEU A 104 -1.17 -3.98 -1.88
CA LEU A 104 0.16 -4.56 -2.08
C LEU A 104 0.15 -5.70 -3.10
N GLY A 105 -0.87 -6.54 -3.10
CA GLY A 105 -1.03 -7.60 -4.11
C GLY A 105 -1.14 -7.00 -5.52
N ARG A 106 -1.95 -5.94 -5.67
CA ARG A 106 -2.08 -5.24 -6.94
C ARG A 106 -0.80 -4.51 -7.35
N LEU A 107 -0.11 -3.87 -6.41
CA LEU A 107 1.16 -3.21 -6.66
C LEU A 107 2.23 -4.20 -7.14
N GLU A 108 2.29 -5.38 -6.53
CA GLU A 108 3.15 -6.48 -6.97
C GLU A 108 2.84 -6.85 -8.43
N GLU A 109 1.56 -7.11 -8.77
CA GLU A 109 1.15 -7.48 -10.12
C GLU A 109 1.55 -6.44 -11.17
N LEU A 110 1.25 -5.16 -10.90
CA LEU A 110 1.54 -4.06 -11.81
C LEU A 110 3.05 -3.92 -12.01
N ALA A 111 3.83 -3.98 -10.94
CA ALA A 111 5.28 -3.83 -11.00
C ALA A 111 5.99 -5.00 -11.71
N ARG A 112 5.41 -6.21 -11.71
CA ARG A 112 5.92 -7.36 -12.50
C ARG A 112 5.55 -7.32 -13.98
N ALA A 113 4.54 -6.53 -14.35
CA ALA A 113 4.05 -6.44 -15.72
C ALA A 113 4.79 -5.41 -16.59
N VAL A 114 5.69 -4.62 -15.99
CA VAL A 114 6.53 -3.59 -16.63
C VAL A 114 7.93 -4.14 -16.89
#